data_AF-A0A2V8GG34-F1
#
_entry.id   AF-A0A2V8GG34-F1
#
_cell.length_a   1.000
_cell.length_b   1.000
_cell.length_c   1.000
_cell.angle_alpha   90.00
_cell.angle_beta   90.00
_cell.angle_gamma   90.00
#
_symmetry.space_group_name_H-M   'P 1'
#
loop_
_entity.id
_entity.type
_entity.pdbx_description
1 polymer ?
#
loop_
_entity_poly.entity_id
_entity_poly.type
_entity_poly.pdbx_seq_one_letter_code
_entity_poly.pdbx_strand_id
1 'polypeptide(L)'
;IFKELKEKVLREEVLTHGVRLDGRKFDEVRAIWIETGVLPRTHGSAVFTRGETQALVTCTLGTAEDAQKIESFEGETWKSFMLHYNFPPFSVGEVAFLRGPGRREVGHGALAERALTPMLPAEEQFPYTVRVVSDILESNGSSSMASVCGGSLAMMDAGVPLKNAVAGIAMGLVMDEKSGTHAVLSDIAGAEDHYGDMDFKVAGTSDGITALQMDIKVGGITTDVMRKALDQAHRGRMHILDKMRETLGTPRQSISAFAPRIVTIRIPVDKIRDVIGPGGKMIRSIIERTGVKIDVEDDGRVNVASADGESAQKAISIIQELTATPELNKTYLGKVQRITDFGAFVEIMPGTDGLLHVSEIANHRVKDVRDELKEGEQILVKVINIDPTGKIRLSRKALLQQEAAGAGAPKTS
;
A
#
# COMPACT_ATOMS: atom_id res chain seq x y z
N ILE A 1 -25.82 44.02 -10.88
CA ILE A 1 -25.03 45.27 -10.97
C ILE A 1 -23.59 45.12 -10.46
N PHE A 2 -23.29 45.18 -9.14
CA PHE A 2 -21.88 45.20 -8.68
C PHE A 2 -21.08 43.93 -9.03
N LYS A 3 -21.69 42.74 -8.92
CA LYS A 3 -21.05 41.47 -9.30
C LYS A 3 -20.75 41.39 -10.80
N GLU A 4 -21.72 41.78 -11.63
CA GLU A 4 -21.56 41.85 -13.09
C GLU A 4 -20.48 42.86 -13.50
N LEU A 5 -20.39 44.00 -12.81
CA LEU A 5 -19.35 44.99 -13.07
C LEU A 5 -17.96 44.43 -12.76
N LYS A 6 -17.79 43.73 -11.62
CA LYS A 6 -16.52 43.06 -11.27
C LYS A 6 -16.10 42.05 -12.33
N GLU A 7 -17.04 41.22 -12.77
CA GLU A 7 -16.82 40.24 -13.83
C GLU A 7 -16.39 40.93 -15.12
N LYS A 8 -17.12 41.97 -15.56
CA LYS A 8 -16.81 42.71 -16.77
C LYS A 8 -15.42 43.33 -16.74
N VAL A 9 -15.06 44.00 -15.63
CA VAL A 9 -13.75 44.64 -15.47
C VAL A 9 -12.63 43.60 -15.48
N LEU A 10 -12.79 42.48 -14.77
CA LEU A 10 -11.79 41.41 -14.77
C LEU A 10 -11.55 40.85 -16.17
N ARG A 11 -12.64 40.58 -16.91
CA ARG A 11 -12.55 40.06 -18.27
C ARG A 11 -11.90 41.06 -19.22
N GLU A 12 -12.19 42.35 -19.07
CA GLU A 12 -11.59 43.42 -19.86
C GLU A 12 -10.09 43.53 -19.61
N GLU A 13 -9.65 43.49 -18.33
CA GLU A 13 -8.23 43.47 -17.96
C GLU A 13 -7.48 42.26 -18.56
N VAL A 14 -8.09 41.08 -18.49
CA VAL A 14 -7.47 39.85 -19.02
C VAL A 14 -7.43 39.85 -20.55
N LEU A 15 -8.53 40.16 -21.23
CA LEU A 15 -8.61 40.04 -22.69
C LEU A 15 -8.01 41.23 -23.44
N THR A 16 -8.10 42.44 -22.89
CA THR A 16 -7.69 43.68 -23.57
C THR A 16 -6.31 44.14 -23.10
N HIS A 17 -6.10 44.20 -21.78
CA HIS A 17 -4.85 44.69 -21.20
C HIS A 17 -3.80 43.59 -21.01
N GLY A 18 -4.21 42.32 -21.02
CA GLY A 18 -3.30 41.19 -20.84
C GLY A 18 -2.78 41.04 -19.42
N VAL A 19 -3.52 41.56 -18.42
CA VAL A 19 -3.08 41.64 -17.02
C VAL A 19 -3.96 40.76 -16.13
N ARG A 20 -3.33 40.02 -15.21
CA ARG A 20 -4.02 39.27 -14.15
C ARG A 20 -4.18 40.12 -12.90
N LEU A 21 -5.14 39.75 -12.04
CA LEU A 21 -5.43 40.47 -10.80
C LEU A 21 -4.22 40.62 -9.86
N ASP A 22 -3.33 39.63 -9.86
CA ASP A 22 -2.11 39.59 -9.05
C ASP A 22 -0.84 40.01 -9.82
N GLY A 23 -1.00 40.49 -11.06
CA GLY A 23 0.09 40.98 -11.90
C GLY A 23 0.96 39.89 -12.55
N ARG A 24 0.65 38.60 -12.35
CA ARG A 24 1.39 37.50 -12.99
C ARG A 24 1.19 37.45 -14.50
N LYS A 25 2.13 36.81 -15.19
CA LYS A 25 1.91 36.38 -16.58
C LYS A 25 0.87 35.27 -16.65
N PHE A 26 0.30 35.07 -17.84
CA PHE A 26 -0.72 34.04 -18.07
C PHE A 26 -0.21 32.62 -17.89
N ASP A 27 1.07 32.36 -18.18
CA ASP A 27 1.68 31.04 -18.02
C ASP A 27 2.44 30.85 -16.70
N GLU A 28 2.44 31.86 -15.83
CA GLU A 28 3.18 31.88 -14.57
C GLU A 28 2.42 31.17 -13.43
N VAL A 29 3.09 30.20 -12.82
CA VAL A 29 2.63 29.48 -11.63
C VAL A 29 3.03 30.28 -10.38
N ARG A 30 2.18 30.32 -9.34
CA ARG A 30 2.50 30.98 -8.07
C ARG A 30 3.71 30.34 -7.39
N ALA A 31 4.33 31.07 -6.47
CA ALA A 31 5.43 30.56 -5.67
C ALA A 31 5.05 29.26 -4.95
N ILE A 32 5.93 28.26 -5.01
CA ILE A 32 5.73 26.94 -4.41
C ILE A 32 6.73 26.75 -3.27
N TRP A 33 6.23 26.30 -2.13
CA TRP A 33 7.02 25.87 -0.99
C TRP A 33 6.54 24.50 -0.51
N ILE A 34 7.48 23.62 -0.20
CA ILE A 34 7.20 22.21 0.08
C ILE A 34 8.08 21.76 1.24
N GLU A 35 7.48 21.05 2.19
CA GLU A 35 8.17 20.37 3.29
C GLU A 35 7.61 18.95 3.45
N THR A 36 8.47 17.97 3.69
CA THR A 36 8.09 16.56 3.93
C THR A 36 8.52 16.11 5.33
N GLY A 37 7.84 15.10 5.90
CA GLY A 37 8.12 14.62 7.26
C GLY A 37 7.77 15.62 8.38
N VAL A 38 6.81 16.52 8.12
CA VAL A 38 6.41 17.61 9.03
C VAL A 38 5.82 17.11 10.34
N LEU A 39 5.07 16.00 10.31
CA LEU A 39 4.45 15.42 11.49
C LEU A 39 5.27 14.25 12.05
N PRO A 40 5.56 14.22 13.36
CA PRO A 40 6.59 13.32 13.93
C PRO A 40 6.19 11.84 13.98
N ARG A 41 4.88 11.53 13.91
CA ARG A 41 4.36 10.16 14.12
C ARG A 41 3.58 9.58 12.95
N THR A 42 3.27 10.39 11.93
CA THR A 42 2.59 9.87 10.74
C THR A 42 3.53 8.95 9.97
N HIS A 43 2.98 8.03 9.17
CA HIS A 43 3.85 7.16 8.36
C HIS A 43 4.53 7.95 7.26
N GLY A 44 3.82 8.91 6.65
CA GLY A 44 4.41 10.00 5.88
C GLY A 44 3.58 11.27 5.97
N SER A 45 4.21 12.41 5.76
CA SER A 45 3.52 13.70 5.73
C SER A 45 4.19 14.68 4.78
N ALA A 46 3.40 15.61 4.25
CA ALA A 46 3.90 16.71 3.46
C ALA A 46 3.03 17.95 3.65
N VAL A 47 3.65 19.12 3.67
CA VAL A 47 2.96 20.39 3.43
C VAL A 47 3.33 20.84 2.04
N PHE A 48 2.31 21.04 1.20
CA PHE A 48 2.47 21.62 -0.12
C PHE A 48 1.74 22.97 -0.16
N THR A 49 2.50 24.03 -0.37
CA THR A 49 1.97 25.39 -0.49
C THR A 49 2.26 25.93 -1.88
N ARG A 50 1.23 26.49 -2.53
CA ARG A 50 1.33 27.20 -3.81
C ARG A 50 0.56 28.51 -3.72
N GLY A 51 1.28 29.62 -3.65
CA GLY A 51 0.70 30.91 -3.28
C GLY A 51 -0.05 30.81 -1.95
N GLU A 52 -1.33 31.15 -1.94
CA GLU A 52 -2.23 31.08 -0.78
C GLU A 52 -3.12 29.82 -0.81
N THR A 53 -2.61 28.74 -1.40
CA THR A 53 -3.23 27.41 -1.33
C THR A 53 -2.27 26.46 -0.65
N GLN A 54 -2.68 25.93 0.49
CA GLN A 54 -1.85 25.06 1.32
C GLN A 54 -2.62 23.80 1.68
N ALA A 55 -1.99 22.65 1.47
CA ALA A 55 -2.48 21.35 1.88
C ALA A 55 -1.47 20.67 2.80
N LEU A 56 -1.90 20.35 4.03
CA LEU A 56 -1.23 19.40 4.89
C LEU A 56 -1.76 18.02 4.56
N VAL A 57 -0.89 17.17 4.01
CA VAL A 57 -1.25 15.83 3.57
C VAL A 57 -0.54 14.79 4.40
N THR A 58 -1.29 13.82 4.90
CA THR A 58 -0.78 12.72 5.70
C THR A 58 -1.04 11.39 4.99
N CYS A 59 -0.07 10.49 5.07
CA CYS A 59 -0.17 9.13 4.57
C CYS A 59 -0.08 8.16 5.74
N THR A 60 -1.06 7.25 5.81
CA THR A 60 -1.14 6.17 6.78
C THR A 60 -1.19 4.85 6.03
N LEU A 61 -0.44 3.88 6.53
CA LEU A 61 -0.32 2.54 5.99
C LEU A 61 -1.00 1.57 6.95
N GLY A 62 -1.83 0.69 6.42
CA GLY A 62 -2.60 -0.30 7.17
C GLY A 62 -2.48 -1.68 6.54
N THR A 63 -3.17 -2.61 7.18
CA THR A 63 -3.30 -4.01 6.76
C THR A 63 -4.53 -4.22 5.88
N ALA A 64 -4.76 -5.44 5.38
CA ALA A 64 -5.95 -5.79 4.62
C ALA A 64 -7.27 -5.51 5.38
N GLU A 65 -7.28 -5.66 6.72
CA GLU A 65 -8.44 -5.32 7.56
C GLU A 65 -8.80 -3.83 7.54
N ASP A 66 -7.83 -2.96 7.24
CA ASP A 66 -8.02 -1.52 7.19
C ASP A 66 -8.55 -1.06 5.81
N ALA A 67 -8.66 -1.99 4.85
CA ALA A 67 -9.25 -1.69 3.54
C ALA A 67 -10.75 -1.39 3.70
N GLN A 68 -11.25 -0.47 2.88
CA GLN A 68 -12.65 -0.07 2.96
C GLN A 68 -13.52 -1.05 2.17
N LYS A 69 -14.45 -1.72 2.87
CA LYS A 69 -15.55 -2.44 2.22
C LYS A 69 -16.53 -1.43 1.61
N ILE A 70 -16.77 -1.55 0.30
CA ILE A 70 -17.75 -0.77 -0.44
C ILE A 70 -18.88 -1.70 -0.86
N GLU A 71 -20.03 -1.52 -0.24
CA GLU A 71 -21.28 -2.20 -0.61
C GLU A 71 -22.01 -1.32 -1.62
N SER A 72 -21.98 -1.76 -2.88
CA SER A 72 -22.62 -1.05 -3.99
C SER A 72 -23.70 -1.92 -4.62
N PHE A 73 -24.49 -1.34 -5.53
CA PHE A 73 -25.45 -2.10 -6.31
C PHE A 73 -24.79 -3.22 -7.15
N GLU A 74 -23.55 -3.01 -7.59
CA GLU A 74 -22.78 -3.97 -8.39
C GLU A 74 -22.17 -5.11 -7.55
N GLY A 75 -22.30 -5.03 -6.23
CA GLY A 75 -21.76 -5.99 -5.28
C GLY A 75 -20.80 -5.37 -4.27
N GLU A 76 -20.12 -6.25 -3.55
CA GLU A 76 -19.13 -5.89 -2.53
C GLU A 76 -17.74 -5.79 -3.17
N THR A 77 -17.07 -4.66 -2.97
CA THR A 77 -15.68 -4.46 -3.39
C THR A 77 -14.86 -3.97 -2.20
N TRP A 78 -13.55 -4.21 -2.25
CA TRP A 78 -12.61 -3.74 -1.25
C TRP A 78 -11.68 -2.70 -1.86
N LYS A 79 -11.48 -1.61 -1.13
CA LYS A 79 -10.69 -0.48 -1.58
C LYS A 79 -9.47 -0.31 -0.69
N SER A 80 -8.30 -0.66 -1.24
CA SER A 80 -7.00 -0.60 -0.55
C SER A 80 -6.35 0.77 -0.62
N PHE A 81 -6.77 1.66 -1.54
CA PHE A 81 -6.32 3.05 -1.57
C PHE A 81 -7.48 4.00 -1.32
N MET A 82 -7.36 4.85 -0.32
CA MET A 82 -8.38 5.83 0.05
C MET A 82 -7.76 7.22 0.10
N LEU A 83 -8.41 8.20 -0.54
CA LEU A 83 -8.08 9.61 -0.34
C LEU A 83 -9.26 10.36 0.26
N HIS A 84 -9.06 10.87 1.47
CA HIS A 84 -10.00 11.76 2.13
C HIS A 84 -9.51 13.20 2.03
N TYR A 85 -10.43 14.09 1.68
CA TYR A 85 -10.15 15.50 1.49
C TYR A 85 -11.04 16.29 2.45
N ASN A 86 -10.44 17.18 3.23
CA ASN A 86 -11.12 18.03 4.20
C ASN A 86 -10.90 19.50 3.85
N PHE A 87 -11.97 20.29 3.89
CA PHE A 87 -11.94 21.73 3.63
C PHE A 87 -12.51 22.50 4.82
N PRO A 88 -11.71 22.70 5.88
CA PRO A 88 -12.19 23.40 7.05
C PRO A 88 -12.48 24.88 6.73
N PRO A 89 -13.50 25.50 7.35
CA PRO A 89 -13.90 26.89 7.05
C PRO A 89 -12.79 27.93 7.23
N PHE A 90 -11.88 27.70 8.19
CA PHE A 90 -10.76 28.62 8.43
C PHE A 90 -9.82 28.72 7.22
N SER A 91 -9.80 27.74 6.32
CA SER A 91 -8.94 27.74 5.13
C SER A 91 -9.24 28.88 4.15
N VAL A 92 -10.42 29.49 4.27
CA VAL A 92 -10.85 30.69 3.54
C VAL A 92 -11.14 31.87 4.47
N GLY A 93 -10.75 31.77 5.75
CA GLY A 93 -10.98 32.80 6.76
C GLY A 93 -12.44 32.88 7.25
N GLU A 94 -13.25 31.85 7.01
CA GLU A 94 -14.66 31.82 7.44
C GLU A 94 -14.84 31.03 8.74
N VAL A 95 -15.98 31.27 9.41
CA VAL A 95 -16.42 30.52 10.59
C VAL A 95 -17.70 29.76 10.26
N ALA A 96 -17.67 28.44 10.32
CA ALA A 96 -18.84 27.59 10.13
C ALA A 96 -18.75 26.31 10.98
N PHE A 97 -19.88 25.62 11.13
CA PHE A 97 -19.93 24.34 11.85
C PHE A 97 -19.16 23.25 11.11
N LEU A 98 -18.28 22.54 11.83
CA LEU A 98 -17.63 21.34 11.32
C LEU A 98 -18.65 20.20 11.27
N ARG A 99 -19.10 19.86 10.07
CA ARG A 99 -19.98 18.70 9.78
C ARG A 99 -19.18 17.64 9.03
N GLY A 100 -19.82 16.50 8.75
CA GLY A 100 -19.25 15.50 7.84
C GLY A 100 -19.02 16.07 6.42
N PRO A 101 -18.21 15.39 5.60
CA PRO A 101 -17.78 15.91 4.32
C PRO A 101 -18.95 16.13 3.35
N GLY A 102 -18.97 17.30 2.71
CA GLY A 102 -19.94 17.66 1.69
C GLY A 102 -19.61 17.07 0.32
N ARG A 103 -20.53 17.25 -0.65
CA ARG A 103 -20.35 16.74 -2.03
C ARG A 103 -19.07 17.23 -2.71
N ARG A 104 -18.70 18.50 -2.48
CA ARG A 104 -17.49 19.10 -3.09
C ARG A 104 -16.21 18.49 -2.52
N GLU A 105 -16.17 18.25 -1.21
CA GLU A 105 -15.03 17.61 -0.55
C GLU A 105 -14.84 16.18 -1.04
N VAL A 106 -15.93 15.40 -1.11
CA VAL A 106 -15.92 14.05 -1.68
C VAL A 106 -15.49 14.08 -3.16
N GLY A 107 -16.01 15.01 -3.96
CA GLY A 107 -15.66 15.14 -5.37
C GLY A 107 -14.19 15.53 -5.62
N HIS A 108 -13.66 16.46 -4.82
CA HIS A 108 -12.24 16.83 -4.87
C HIS A 108 -11.34 15.68 -4.40
N GLY A 109 -11.74 14.97 -3.34
CA GLY A 109 -11.06 13.77 -2.87
C GLY A 109 -11.00 12.70 -3.96
N ALA A 110 -12.13 12.38 -4.58
CA ALA A 110 -12.21 11.41 -5.67
C ALA A 110 -11.37 11.80 -6.90
N LEU A 111 -11.32 13.10 -7.26
CA LEU A 111 -10.45 13.57 -8.33
C LEU A 111 -8.97 13.35 -8.00
N ALA A 112 -8.55 13.71 -6.79
CA ALA A 112 -7.17 13.55 -6.37
C ALA A 112 -6.79 12.07 -6.24
N GLU A 113 -7.71 11.24 -5.75
CA GLU A 113 -7.54 9.79 -5.69
C GLU A 113 -7.32 9.21 -7.09
N ARG A 114 -8.23 9.52 -8.03
CA ARG A 114 -8.13 9.06 -9.42
C ARG A 114 -6.83 9.49 -10.09
N ALA A 115 -6.28 10.65 -9.72
CA ALA A 115 -5.01 11.14 -10.25
C ALA A 115 -3.80 10.35 -9.72
N LEU A 116 -3.87 9.82 -8.50
CA LEU A 116 -2.78 9.13 -7.82
C LEU A 116 -2.82 7.60 -8.03
N THR A 117 -4.01 7.01 -8.13
CA THR A 117 -4.20 5.55 -8.27
C THR A 117 -3.33 4.90 -9.37
N PRO A 118 -3.17 5.47 -10.58
CA PRO A 118 -2.36 4.85 -11.63
C PRO A 118 -0.87 4.67 -11.27
N MET A 119 -0.37 5.47 -10.33
CA MET A 119 1.02 5.44 -9.88
C MET A 119 1.28 4.53 -8.69
N LEU A 120 0.22 3.97 -8.10
CA LEU A 120 0.38 3.02 -7.01
C LEU A 120 1.06 1.74 -7.49
N PRO A 121 1.91 1.13 -6.63
CA PRO A 121 2.46 -0.19 -6.86
C PRO A 121 1.35 -1.25 -6.87
N ALA A 122 1.66 -2.42 -7.46
CA ALA A 122 0.81 -3.58 -7.33
C ALA A 122 0.84 -4.12 -5.89
N GLU A 123 -0.21 -4.80 -5.47
CA GLU A 123 -0.36 -5.35 -4.12
C GLU A 123 0.74 -6.36 -3.78
N GLU A 124 1.25 -7.09 -4.77
CA GLU A 124 2.38 -8.01 -4.60
C GLU A 124 3.68 -7.30 -4.22
N GLN A 125 3.88 -6.07 -4.70
CA GLN A 125 5.07 -5.27 -4.42
C GLN A 125 4.92 -4.48 -3.13
N PHE A 126 3.70 -4.08 -2.80
CA PHE A 126 3.41 -3.24 -1.65
C PHE A 126 2.05 -3.65 -1.05
N PRO A 127 2.03 -4.67 -0.17
CA PRO A 127 0.81 -5.29 0.35
C PRO A 127 0.18 -4.46 1.48
N TYR A 128 0.00 -3.17 1.25
CA TYR A 128 -0.47 -2.22 2.24
C TYR A 128 -1.75 -1.53 1.77
N THR A 129 -2.69 -1.40 2.70
CA THR A 129 -3.76 -0.42 2.55
C THR A 129 -3.17 0.97 2.76
N VAL A 130 -3.39 1.89 1.82
CA VAL A 130 -2.89 3.26 1.86
C VAL A 130 -4.05 4.23 2.05
N ARG A 131 -4.02 4.98 3.15
CA ARG A 131 -4.95 6.07 3.41
C ARG A 131 -4.21 7.41 3.35
N VAL A 132 -4.64 8.27 2.44
CA VAL A 132 -4.19 9.65 2.35
C VAL A 132 -5.28 10.58 2.87
N VAL A 133 -4.92 11.50 3.76
CA VAL A 133 -5.82 12.56 4.21
C VAL A 133 -5.20 13.90 3.85
N SER A 134 -5.91 14.69 3.06
CA SER A 134 -5.52 16.05 2.69
C SER A 134 -6.37 17.06 3.45
N ASP A 135 -5.75 17.74 4.42
CA ASP A 135 -6.34 18.84 5.16
C ASP A 135 -5.92 20.17 4.52
N ILE A 136 -6.89 20.90 3.98
CA ILE A 136 -6.62 22.20 3.37
C ILE A 136 -6.51 23.26 4.45
N LEU A 137 -5.34 23.88 4.55
CA LEU A 137 -5.06 24.91 5.56
C LEU A 137 -5.29 26.33 5.03
N GLU A 138 -5.10 26.52 3.72
CA GLU A 138 -5.32 27.78 3.00
C GLU A 138 -5.86 27.47 1.60
N SER A 139 -6.77 28.29 1.08
CA SER A 139 -7.31 28.08 -0.27
C SER A 139 -7.65 29.37 -1.00
N ASN A 140 -6.78 29.76 -1.94
CA ASN A 140 -7.07 30.75 -2.97
C ASN A 140 -6.90 30.21 -4.40
N GLY A 141 -7.01 28.90 -4.60
CA GLY A 141 -6.90 28.30 -5.94
C GLY A 141 -6.72 26.79 -5.89
N SER A 142 -7.53 26.06 -6.66
CA SER A 142 -7.59 24.60 -6.76
C SER A 142 -6.80 23.78 -5.72
N SER A 143 -7.29 23.79 -4.50
CA SER A 143 -6.80 22.96 -3.39
C SER A 143 -6.79 21.47 -3.72
N SER A 144 -7.69 20.99 -4.59
CA SER A 144 -7.68 19.60 -5.08
C SER A 144 -6.39 19.22 -5.81
N MET A 145 -5.74 20.15 -6.51
CA MET A 145 -4.46 19.89 -7.18
C MET A 145 -3.29 19.98 -6.19
N ALA A 146 -3.40 20.83 -5.17
CA ALA A 146 -2.47 20.81 -4.03
C ALA A 146 -2.54 19.47 -3.29
N SER A 147 -3.73 18.87 -3.14
CA SER A 147 -3.90 17.53 -2.57
C SER A 147 -3.25 16.43 -3.40
N VAL A 148 -3.25 16.53 -4.74
CA VAL A 148 -2.52 15.59 -5.60
C VAL A 148 -1.02 15.70 -5.35
N CYS A 149 -0.46 16.91 -5.39
CA CYS A 149 0.97 17.13 -5.18
C CYS A 149 1.40 16.68 -3.77
N GLY A 150 0.68 17.13 -2.74
CA GLY A 150 0.95 16.77 -1.35
C GLY A 150 0.73 15.27 -1.09
N GLY A 151 -0.26 14.65 -1.72
CA GLY A 151 -0.51 13.21 -1.64
C GLY A 151 0.61 12.38 -2.26
N SER A 152 1.11 12.79 -3.43
CA SER A 152 2.30 12.17 -4.05
C SER A 152 3.50 12.24 -3.11
N LEU A 153 3.77 13.42 -2.54
CA LEU A 153 4.90 13.63 -1.62
C LEU A 153 4.74 12.86 -0.31
N ALA A 154 3.56 12.88 0.31
CA ALA A 154 3.30 12.20 1.57
C ALA A 154 3.40 10.67 1.42
N MET A 155 2.96 10.11 0.28
CA MET A 155 3.16 8.69 -0.03
C MET A 155 4.64 8.34 -0.25
N MET A 156 5.38 9.19 -0.99
CA MET A 156 6.82 9.01 -1.17
C MET A 156 7.59 9.10 0.17
N ASP A 157 7.20 10.04 1.03
CA ASP A 157 7.74 10.21 2.39
C ASP A 157 7.42 9.00 3.27
N ALA A 158 6.23 8.39 3.10
CA ALA A 158 5.86 7.14 3.78
C ALA A 158 6.59 5.89 3.27
N GLY A 159 7.40 6.01 2.21
CA GLY A 159 8.10 4.88 1.60
C GLY A 159 7.23 4.05 0.65
N VAL A 160 6.10 4.60 0.17
CA VAL A 160 5.30 3.96 -0.87
C VAL A 160 6.10 4.01 -2.19
N PRO A 161 6.38 2.86 -2.84
CA PRO A 161 7.15 2.81 -4.08
C PRO A 161 6.30 3.22 -5.28
N LEU A 162 5.93 4.50 -5.37
CA LEU A 162 5.21 5.05 -6.52
C LEU A 162 6.04 4.89 -7.80
N LYS A 163 5.38 4.56 -8.91
CA LYS A 163 6.02 4.45 -10.24
C LYS A 163 6.68 5.76 -10.67
N ASN A 164 6.00 6.88 -10.43
CA ASN A 164 6.50 8.23 -10.69
C ASN A 164 5.72 9.24 -9.81
N ALA A 165 6.29 10.42 -9.58
CA ALA A 165 5.59 11.49 -8.86
C ALA A 165 4.49 12.10 -9.72
N VAL A 166 3.38 12.52 -9.08
CA VAL A 166 2.22 13.13 -9.76
C VAL A 166 2.04 14.56 -9.26
N ALA A 167 1.97 15.50 -10.19
CA ALA A 167 1.58 16.88 -9.88
C ALA A 167 0.27 17.24 -10.57
N GLY A 168 -0.42 18.23 -9.99
CA GLY A 168 -1.64 18.81 -10.52
C GLY A 168 -1.53 20.32 -10.75
N ILE A 169 -2.13 20.79 -11.83
CA ILE A 169 -2.31 22.22 -12.10
C ILE A 169 -3.77 22.50 -12.43
N ALA A 170 -4.25 23.67 -11.99
CA ALA A 170 -5.54 24.20 -12.39
C ALA A 170 -5.34 25.31 -13.41
N MET A 171 -6.16 25.26 -14.44
CA MET A 171 -6.09 26.11 -15.61
C MET A 171 -7.44 26.77 -15.80
N GLY A 172 -7.43 28.01 -16.30
CA GLY A 172 -8.63 28.74 -16.66
C GLY A 172 -8.59 29.19 -18.11
N LEU A 173 -9.76 29.45 -18.64
CA LEU A 173 -9.95 30.11 -19.93
C LEU A 173 -10.92 31.29 -19.73
N VAL A 174 -10.52 32.45 -20.23
CA VAL A 174 -11.43 33.58 -20.44
C VAL A 174 -11.57 33.75 -21.95
N MET A 175 -12.81 33.82 -22.44
CA MET A 175 -13.15 33.87 -23.85
C MET A 175 -14.31 34.83 -24.09
N ASP A 176 -14.14 35.76 -25.03
CA ASP A 176 -15.26 36.52 -25.57
C ASP A 176 -15.89 35.76 -26.75
N GLU A 177 -17.10 35.23 -26.55
CA GLU A 177 -17.83 34.47 -27.57
C GLU A 177 -18.08 35.27 -28.87
N LYS A 178 -18.16 36.61 -28.79
CA LYS A 178 -18.47 37.45 -29.96
C LYS A 178 -17.25 37.70 -30.83
N SER A 179 -16.09 37.95 -30.21
CA SER A 179 -14.84 38.22 -30.93
C SER A 179 -13.97 36.98 -31.16
N GLY A 180 -14.19 35.90 -30.39
CA GLY A 180 -13.33 34.71 -30.39
C GLY A 180 -12.00 34.90 -29.66
N THR A 181 -11.77 36.09 -29.09
CA THR A 181 -10.56 36.41 -28.32
C THR A 181 -10.55 35.60 -27.03
N HIS A 182 -9.41 35.00 -26.70
CA HIS A 182 -9.28 34.13 -25.52
C HIS A 182 -7.92 34.24 -24.85
N ALA A 183 -7.89 33.97 -23.54
CA ALA A 183 -6.70 33.91 -22.72
C ALA A 183 -6.73 32.63 -21.87
N VAL A 184 -5.64 31.85 -21.93
CA VAL A 184 -5.43 30.66 -21.10
C VAL A 184 -4.61 31.06 -19.89
N LEU A 185 -5.12 30.80 -18.69
CA LEU A 185 -4.49 31.15 -17.43
C LEU A 185 -3.96 29.89 -16.73
N SER A 186 -2.68 29.90 -16.38
CA SER A 186 -2.02 28.90 -15.55
C SER A 186 -2.21 29.20 -14.07
N ASP A 187 -2.44 28.16 -13.29
CA ASP A 187 -2.54 28.23 -11.83
C ASP A 187 -3.50 29.32 -11.36
N ILE A 188 -4.78 29.12 -11.70
CA ILE A 188 -5.83 30.10 -11.45
C ILE A 188 -6.10 30.33 -9.96
N ALA A 189 -6.39 31.58 -9.64
CA ALA A 189 -6.90 31.99 -8.34
C ALA A 189 -8.42 31.79 -8.24
N GLY A 190 -8.98 31.81 -7.02
CA GLY A 190 -10.42 31.61 -6.81
C GLY A 190 -11.31 32.61 -7.57
N ALA A 191 -10.85 33.86 -7.70
CA ALA A 191 -11.55 34.87 -8.50
C ALA A 191 -11.52 34.55 -10.01
N GLU A 192 -10.37 34.09 -10.53
CA GLU A 192 -10.21 33.73 -11.94
C GLU A 192 -11.04 32.50 -12.32
N ASP A 193 -11.21 31.55 -11.40
CA ASP A 193 -12.12 30.41 -11.53
C ASP A 193 -13.60 30.86 -11.56
N HIS A 194 -13.98 31.73 -10.63
CA HIS A 194 -15.36 32.20 -10.52
C HIS A 194 -15.83 32.96 -11.76
N TYR A 195 -14.98 33.85 -12.29
CA TYR A 195 -15.29 34.73 -13.42
C TYR A 195 -14.81 34.21 -14.79
N GLY A 196 -14.08 33.09 -14.80
CA GLY A 196 -13.63 32.42 -16.01
C GLY A 196 -14.74 31.58 -16.68
N ASP A 197 -14.56 31.34 -17.97
CA ASP A 197 -15.52 30.64 -18.85
C ASP A 197 -15.33 29.13 -18.88
N MET A 198 -14.15 28.67 -18.50
CA MET A 198 -13.85 27.27 -18.31
C MET A 198 -12.75 27.13 -17.27
N ASP A 199 -12.93 26.17 -16.36
CA ASP A 199 -11.88 25.71 -15.46
C ASP A 199 -11.56 24.26 -15.77
N PHE A 200 -10.27 23.92 -15.82
CA PHE A 200 -9.87 22.53 -15.96
C PHE A 200 -8.64 22.21 -15.15
N LYS A 201 -8.63 20.99 -14.63
CA LYS A 201 -7.65 20.47 -13.70
C LYS A 201 -6.95 19.32 -14.39
N VAL A 202 -5.64 19.44 -14.52
CA VAL A 202 -4.78 18.45 -15.18
C VAL A 202 -3.81 17.91 -14.16
N ALA A 203 -3.86 16.60 -13.91
CA ALA A 203 -2.91 15.89 -13.08
C ALA A 203 -2.18 14.82 -13.87
N GLY A 204 -0.91 14.58 -13.54
CA GLY A 204 -0.10 13.62 -14.25
C GLY A 204 1.37 13.62 -13.85
N THR A 205 2.11 12.75 -14.52
CA THR A 205 3.56 12.59 -14.37
C THR A 205 4.27 13.37 -15.49
N SER A 206 5.60 13.18 -15.60
CA SER A 206 6.37 13.59 -16.78
C SER A 206 5.98 12.86 -18.06
N ASP A 207 5.41 11.67 -17.93
CA ASP A 207 5.22 10.73 -19.05
C ASP A 207 3.80 10.81 -19.62
N GLY A 208 2.85 11.33 -18.84
CA GLY A 208 1.45 11.41 -19.26
C GLY A 208 0.52 12.02 -18.23
N ILE A 209 -0.76 12.11 -18.62
CA ILE A 209 -1.86 12.59 -17.78
C ILE A 209 -2.47 11.39 -17.05
N THR A 210 -2.68 11.51 -15.74
CA THR A 210 -3.36 10.50 -14.91
C THR A 210 -4.82 10.85 -14.66
N ALA A 211 -5.15 12.15 -14.58
CA ALA A 211 -6.52 12.61 -14.49
C ALA A 211 -6.71 13.97 -15.17
N LEU A 212 -7.89 14.12 -15.78
CA LEU A 212 -8.38 15.36 -16.36
C LEU A 212 -9.80 15.60 -15.87
N GLN A 213 -10.09 16.80 -15.39
CA GLN A 213 -11.44 17.28 -15.12
C GLN A 213 -11.60 18.64 -15.80
N MET A 214 -12.74 18.85 -16.46
CA MET A 214 -13.05 20.09 -17.16
C MET A 214 -14.49 20.48 -16.84
N ASP A 215 -14.69 21.73 -16.47
CA ASP A 215 -16.00 22.37 -16.36
C ASP A 215 -16.03 23.54 -17.36
N ILE A 216 -16.95 23.47 -18.31
CA ILE A 216 -17.08 24.44 -19.41
C ILE A 216 -18.40 25.19 -19.22
N LYS A 217 -18.35 26.52 -19.16
CA LYS A 217 -19.51 27.39 -18.97
C LYS A 217 -19.99 28.06 -20.26
N VAL A 218 -19.21 28.01 -21.34
CA VAL A 218 -19.46 28.70 -22.62
C VAL A 218 -19.38 27.77 -23.83
N GLY A 219 -19.93 28.21 -24.96
CA GLY A 219 -19.75 27.54 -26.25
C GLY A 219 -18.43 27.91 -26.93
N GLY A 220 -18.21 27.35 -28.14
CA GLY A 220 -17.19 27.87 -29.06
C GLY A 220 -15.73 27.48 -28.76
N ILE A 221 -15.46 26.60 -27.79
CA ILE A 221 -14.11 26.13 -27.50
C ILE A 221 -13.63 25.19 -28.62
N THR A 222 -12.67 25.65 -29.41
CA THR A 222 -12.11 24.87 -30.52
C THR A 222 -11.04 23.89 -30.04
N THR A 223 -10.77 22.87 -30.85
CA THR A 223 -9.69 21.91 -30.60
C THR A 223 -8.31 22.59 -30.47
N ASP A 224 -8.09 23.68 -31.20
CA ASP A 224 -6.82 24.42 -31.14
C ASP A 224 -6.66 25.16 -29.80
N VAL A 225 -7.74 25.74 -29.27
CA VAL A 225 -7.74 26.36 -27.94
C VAL A 225 -7.44 25.29 -26.88
N MET A 226 -8.10 24.14 -26.96
CA MET A 226 -7.85 23.02 -26.06
C MET A 226 -6.40 22.52 -26.12
N ARG A 227 -5.83 22.41 -27.32
CA ARG A 227 -4.44 21.99 -27.51
C ARG A 227 -3.47 22.96 -26.85
N LYS A 228 -3.63 24.27 -27.07
CA LYS A 228 -2.82 25.31 -26.42
C LYS A 228 -2.97 25.26 -24.90
N ALA A 229 -4.19 25.06 -24.42
CA ALA A 229 -4.48 25.01 -22.99
C ALA A 229 -3.80 23.81 -22.32
N LEU A 230 -3.84 22.63 -22.94
CA LEU A 230 -3.16 21.44 -22.44
C LEU A 230 -1.62 21.54 -22.54
N ASP A 231 -1.08 22.17 -23.57
CA ASP A 231 0.37 22.39 -23.68
C ASP A 231 0.88 23.33 -22.57
N GLN A 232 0.16 24.42 -22.31
CA GLN A 232 0.46 25.33 -21.21
C GLN A 232 0.30 24.63 -19.85
N ALA A 233 -0.73 23.79 -19.69
CA ALA A 233 -0.90 22.98 -18.49
C ALA A 233 0.25 21.98 -18.29
N HIS A 234 0.75 21.37 -19.38
CA HIS A 234 1.91 20.50 -19.32
C HIS A 234 3.15 21.25 -18.83
N ARG A 235 3.46 22.42 -19.39
CA ARG A 235 4.58 23.26 -18.92
C ARG A 235 4.46 23.62 -17.44
N GLY A 236 3.28 24.06 -17.01
CA GLY A 236 3.03 24.39 -15.60
C GLY A 236 3.11 23.17 -14.67
N ARG A 237 2.61 22.01 -15.09
CA ARG A 237 2.72 20.76 -14.34
C ARG A 237 4.17 20.30 -14.19
N MET A 238 4.98 20.39 -15.25
CA MET A 238 6.41 20.06 -15.21
C MET A 238 7.16 20.97 -14.24
N HIS A 239 6.87 22.26 -14.25
CA HIS A 239 7.44 23.20 -13.27
C HIS A 239 7.12 22.81 -11.82
N ILE A 240 5.88 22.39 -11.54
CA ILE A 240 5.48 21.92 -10.20
C ILE A 240 6.19 20.61 -9.85
N LEU A 241 6.29 19.65 -10.79
CA LEU A 241 7.01 18.39 -10.59
C LEU A 241 8.48 18.64 -10.26
N ASP A 242 9.14 19.57 -10.94
CA ASP A 242 10.54 19.88 -10.69
C ASP A 242 10.73 20.46 -9.29
N LYS A 243 9.82 21.34 -8.84
CA LYS A 243 9.80 21.83 -7.45
C LYS A 243 9.58 20.70 -6.43
N MET A 244 8.71 19.74 -6.72
CA MET A 244 8.51 18.57 -5.86
C MET A 244 9.77 17.70 -5.80
N ARG A 245 10.47 17.51 -6.93
CA ARG A 245 11.71 16.72 -7.02
C ARG A 245 12.87 17.36 -6.27
N GLU A 246 12.94 18.69 -6.23
CA GLU A 246 13.92 19.44 -5.43
C GLU A 246 13.79 19.09 -3.92
N THR A 247 12.57 18.86 -3.43
CA THR A 247 12.32 18.48 -2.03
C THR A 247 12.45 16.98 -1.78
N LEU A 248 11.84 16.15 -2.63
CA LEU A 248 11.87 14.69 -2.51
C LEU A 248 11.85 14.04 -3.90
N GLY A 249 13.05 13.76 -4.43
CA GLY A 249 13.21 13.23 -5.80
C GLY A 249 12.75 11.77 -5.97
N THR A 250 12.85 10.94 -4.93
CA THR A 250 12.46 9.53 -4.94
C THR A 250 11.75 9.14 -3.65
N PRO A 251 10.90 8.10 -3.66
CA PRO A 251 10.36 7.55 -2.42
C PRO A 251 11.46 7.19 -1.42
N ARG A 252 11.16 7.30 -0.12
CA ARG A 252 12.07 6.81 0.92
C ARG A 252 12.25 5.29 0.78
N GLN A 253 13.47 4.81 1.00
CA GLN A 253 13.79 3.37 0.87
C GLN A 253 13.17 2.51 1.97
N SER A 254 12.94 3.09 3.14
CA SER A 254 12.34 2.42 4.28
C SER A 254 11.01 3.06 4.64
N ILE A 255 10.04 2.21 4.97
CA ILE A 255 8.78 2.63 5.56
C ILE A 255 9.03 3.16 6.99
N SER A 256 8.20 4.09 7.46
CA SER A 256 8.24 4.61 8.84
C SER A 256 8.30 3.50 9.90
N ALA A 257 9.06 3.73 10.98
CA ALA A 257 9.17 2.81 12.10
C ALA A 257 7.84 2.59 12.85
N PHE A 258 6.89 3.52 12.70
CA PHE A 258 5.56 3.40 13.31
C PHE A 258 4.55 2.65 12.42
N ALA A 259 4.90 2.41 11.16
CA ALA A 259 4.05 1.64 10.26
C ALA A 259 4.18 0.14 10.55
N PRO A 260 3.11 -0.64 10.35
CA PRO A 260 3.20 -2.09 10.43
C PRO A 260 4.19 -2.59 9.36
N ARG A 261 5.11 -3.47 9.72
CA ARG A 261 5.93 -4.22 8.77
C ARG A 261 5.17 -5.47 8.38
N ILE A 262 4.92 -5.63 7.09
CA ILE A 262 4.26 -6.80 6.54
C ILE A 262 5.33 -7.72 5.97
N VAL A 263 5.40 -8.93 6.49
CA VAL A 263 6.25 -9.99 5.96
C VAL A 263 5.35 -11.03 5.32
N THR A 264 5.48 -11.18 4.01
CA THR A 264 4.75 -12.19 3.24
C THR A 264 5.58 -13.47 3.18
N ILE A 265 5.01 -14.56 3.65
CA ILE A 265 5.56 -15.92 3.48
C ILE A 265 4.62 -16.75 2.61
N ARG A 266 5.15 -17.76 1.94
CA ARG A 266 4.36 -18.68 1.12
C ARG A 266 4.35 -20.06 1.77
N ILE A 267 3.15 -20.61 1.97
CA ILE A 267 2.92 -21.93 2.52
C ILE A 267 2.24 -22.82 1.47
N PRO A 268 2.38 -24.15 1.57
CA PRO A 268 1.62 -25.08 0.73
C PRO A 268 0.11 -24.91 0.92
N VAL A 269 -0.67 -24.95 -0.17
CA VAL A 269 -2.12 -24.71 -0.16
C VAL A 269 -2.88 -25.74 0.70
N ASP A 270 -2.37 -26.98 0.78
CA ASP A 270 -2.90 -28.04 1.63
C ASP A 270 -2.74 -27.73 3.13
N LYS A 271 -1.77 -26.89 3.50
CA LYS A 271 -1.43 -26.53 4.89
C LYS A 271 -2.11 -25.27 5.40
N ILE A 272 -2.86 -24.57 4.57
CA ILE A 272 -3.68 -23.41 4.99
C ILE A 272 -4.62 -23.79 6.15
N ARG A 273 -5.22 -24.99 6.07
CA ARG A 273 -6.14 -25.50 7.11
C ARG A 273 -5.47 -25.69 8.47
N ASP A 274 -4.19 -26.08 8.48
CA ASP A 274 -3.43 -26.33 9.71
C ASP A 274 -3.10 -25.00 10.41
N VAL A 275 -2.82 -23.94 9.63
CA VAL A 275 -2.55 -22.59 10.16
C VAL A 275 -3.80 -21.93 10.73
N ILE A 276 -4.94 -22.03 10.02
CA ILE A 276 -6.22 -21.46 10.48
C ILE A 276 -6.75 -22.27 11.68
N GLY A 277 -6.68 -23.60 11.60
CA GLY A 277 -7.23 -24.52 12.56
C GLY A 277 -8.78 -24.54 12.58
N PRO A 278 -9.40 -25.44 13.37
CA PRO A 278 -10.85 -25.57 13.42
C PRO A 278 -11.52 -24.27 13.92
N GLY A 279 -12.30 -23.63 13.05
CA GLY A 279 -13.00 -22.38 13.34
C GLY A 279 -12.08 -21.17 13.55
N GLY A 280 -10.86 -21.18 13.01
CA GLY A 280 -9.90 -20.08 13.17
C GLY A 280 -9.24 -20.01 14.55
N LYS A 281 -9.36 -21.05 15.38
CA LYS A 281 -8.81 -21.03 16.75
C LYS A 281 -7.28 -20.93 16.76
N MET A 282 -6.61 -21.58 15.82
CA MET A 282 -5.14 -21.64 15.81
C MET A 282 -4.56 -20.28 15.43
N ILE A 283 -5.03 -19.69 14.32
CA ILE A 283 -4.61 -18.36 13.90
C ILE A 283 -4.92 -17.30 14.95
N ARG A 284 -6.10 -17.35 15.62
CA ARG A 284 -6.43 -16.45 16.73
C ARG A 284 -5.48 -16.61 17.92
N SER A 285 -5.08 -17.85 18.25
CA SER A 285 -4.11 -18.09 19.32
C SER A 285 -2.72 -17.53 18.98
N ILE A 286 -2.29 -17.62 17.72
CA ILE A 286 -1.02 -17.03 17.28
C ILE A 286 -1.09 -15.50 17.39
N ILE A 287 -2.17 -14.89 16.90
CA ILE A 287 -2.43 -13.44 16.99
C ILE A 287 -2.42 -12.98 18.44
N GLU A 288 -3.12 -13.68 19.35
CA GLU A 288 -3.20 -13.32 20.77
C GLU A 288 -1.84 -13.43 21.49
N ARG A 289 -1.04 -14.46 21.16
CA ARG A 289 0.28 -14.68 21.77
C ARG A 289 1.35 -13.71 21.29
N THR A 290 1.25 -13.26 20.03
CA THR A 290 2.31 -12.47 19.37
C THR A 290 1.92 -11.02 19.15
N GLY A 291 0.64 -10.66 19.27
CA GLY A 291 0.12 -9.32 19.02
C GLY A 291 0.23 -8.87 17.55
N VAL A 292 0.50 -9.79 16.63
CA VAL A 292 0.60 -9.50 15.19
C VAL A 292 -0.75 -9.69 14.51
N LYS A 293 -0.96 -9.03 13.37
CA LYS A 293 -2.07 -9.36 12.48
C LYS A 293 -1.60 -10.37 11.45
N ILE A 294 -2.42 -11.38 11.17
CA ILE A 294 -2.12 -12.43 10.18
C ILE A 294 -3.28 -12.50 9.22
N ASP A 295 -2.97 -12.38 7.94
CA ASP A 295 -3.91 -12.53 6.84
C ASP A 295 -3.45 -13.68 5.94
N VAL A 296 -4.38 -14.57 5.58
CA VAL A 296 -4.09 -15.82 4.88
C VAL A 296 -4.94 -15.89 3.63
N GLU A 297 -4.26 -15.92 2.48
CA GLU A 297 -4.87 -16.02 1.17
C GLU A 297 -5.05 -17.48 0.73
N ASP A 298 -6.07 -17.74 -0.09
CA ASP A 298 -6.39 -19.07 -0.61
C ASP A 298 -5.29 -19.63 -1.54
N ASP A 299 -4.38 -18.79 -2.02
CA ASP A 299 -3.25 -19.18 -2.87
C ASP A 299 -2.00 -19.62 -2.08
N GLY A 300 -2.09 -19.62 -0.75
CA GLY A 300 -1.02 -19.98 0.18
C GLY A 300 -0.10 -18.82 0.58
N ARG A 301 -0.42 -17.56 0.24
CA ARG A 301 0.29 -16.41 0.83
C ARG A 301 -0.22 -16.12 2.24
N VAL A 302 0.71 -15.87 3.16
CA VAL A 302 0.42 -15.45 4.53
C VAL A 302 1.14 -14.14 4.79
N ASN A 303 0.37 -13.08 5.03
CA ASN A 303 0.85 -11.75 5.34
C ASN A 303 0.85 -11.56 6.87
N VAL A 304 2.04 -11.46 7.46
CA VAL A 304 2.22 -11.22 8.90
C VAL A 304 2.58 -9.76 9.11
N ALA A 305 1.70 -8.99 9.75
CA ALA A 305 1.86 -7.57 9.99
C ALA A 305 2.12 -7.26 11.47
N SER A 306 3.21 -6.55 11.77
CA SER A 306 3.49 -6.06 13.12
C SER A 306 4.31 -4.78 13.11
N ALA A 307 4.09 -3.89 14.10
CA ALA A 307 4.97 -2.75 14.32
C ALA A 307 6.34 -3.16 14.89
N ASP A 308 6.43 -4.34 15.51
CA ASP A 308 7.65 -4.89 16.12
C ASP A 308 8.18 -6.08 15.31
N GLY A 309 9.44 -5.98 14.88
CA GLY A 309 10.09 -7.03 14.09
C GLY A 309 10.28 -8.34 14.86
N GLU A 310 10.47 -8.29 16.18
CA GLU A 310 10.61 -9.52 16.98
C GLU A 310 9.31 -10.31 17.05
N SER A 311 8.20 -9.58 17.22
CA SER A 311 6.86 -10.15 17.26
C SER A 311 6.48 -10.80 15.92
N ALA A 312 6.82 -10.14 14.81
CA ALA A 312 6.67 -10.71 13.46
C ALA A 312 7.48 -12.01 13.29
N GLN A 313 8.75 -12.01 13.70
CA GLN A 313 9.61 -13.19 13.56
C GLN A 313 9.12 -14.38 14.38
N LYS A 314 8.60 -14.14 15.60
CA LYS A 314 7.99 -15.18 16.43
C LYS A 314 6.77 -15.81 15.75
N ALA A 315 5.89 -14.99 15.18
CA ALA A 315 4.72 -15.47 14.45
C ALA A 315 5.10 -16.28 13.21
N ILE A 316 6.07 -15.80 12.41
CA ILE A 316 6.58 -16.52 11.25
C ILE A 316 7.17 -17.86 11.65
N SER A 317 7.95 -17.92 12.74
CA SER A 317 8.55 -19.17 13.22
C SER A 317 7.47 -20.19 13.60
N ILE A 318 6.41 -19.75 14.30
CA ILE A 318 5.28 -20.62 14.64
C ILE A 318 4.56 -21.12 13.37
N ILE A 319 4.33 -20.26 12.39
CA ILE A 319 3.68 -20.66 11.13
C ILE A 319 4.56 -21.64 10.36
N GLN A 320 5.88 -21.41 10.32
CA GLN A 320 6.82 -22.31 9.67
C GLN A 320 6.90 -23.67 10.37
N GLU A 321 6.84 -23.72 11.70
CA GLU A 321 6.78 -24.99 12.45
C GLU A 321 5.50 -25.78 12.14
N LEU A 322 4.35 -25.10 11.99
CA LEU A 322 3.06 -25.72 11.67
C LEU A 322 2.96 -26.18 10.21
N THR A 323 3.61 -25.45 9.31
CA THR A 323 3.59 -25.71 7.86
C THR A 323 4.81 -26.47 7.37
N ALA A 324 5.74 -26.80 8.26
CA ALA A 324 6.90 -27.60 7.95
C ALA A 324 6.44 -28.92 7.35
N THR A 325 6.92 -29.21 6.14
CA THR A 325 6.77 -30.52 5.54
C THR A 325 8.01 -31.36 5.86
N PRO A 326 7.82 -32.65 6.18
CA PRO A 326 8.94 -33.54 6.39
C PRO A 326 9.72 -33.72 5.08
N GLU A 327 11.00 -33.38 5.10
CA GLU A 327 11.89 -33.53 3.96
C GLU A 327 12.50 -34.94 3.95
N LEU A 328 12.55 -35.57 2.77
CA LEU A 328 13.21 -36.85 2.59
C LEU A 328 14.68 -36.74 3.04
N ASN A 329 15.15 -37.72 3.81
CA ASN A 329 16.49 -37.81 4.39
C ASN A 329 16.84 -36.81 5.50
N LYS A 330 15.90 -36.00 5.99
CA LYS A 330 16.13 -35.13 7.15
C LYS A 330 15.90 -35.89 8.46
N THR A 331 16.65 -35.49 9.47
CA THR A 331 16.59 -36.08 10.81
C THR A 331 15.72 -35.21 11.71
N TYR A 332 14.76 -35.83 12.40
CA TYR A 332 13.84 -35.16 13.31
C TYR A 332 13.90 -35.81 14.69
N LEU A 333 13.70 -35.00 15.73
CA LEU A 333 13.50 -35.47 17.09
C LEU A 333 12.01 -35.69 17.29
N GLY A 334 11.56 -36.93 17.19
CA GLY A 334 10.14 -37.29 17.25
C GLY A 334 9.75 -37.94 18.57
N LYS A 335 8.49 -37.76 18.99
CA LYS A 335 7.95 -38.37 20.20
C LYS A 335 7.12 -39.60 19.86
N VAL A 336 7.36 -40.72 20.53
CA VAL A 336 6.57 -41.95 20.34
C VAL A 336 5.15 -41.73 20.86
N GLN A 337 4.17 -41.69 19.96
CA GLN A 337 2.75 -41.54 20.29
C GLN A 337 2.14 -42.88 20.68
N ARG A 338 2.39 -43.92 19.86
CA ARG A 338 1.76 -45.24 20.02
C ARG A 338 2.65 -46.35 19.49
N ILE A 339 2.69 -47.47 20.21
CA ILE A 339 3.40 -48.67 19.79
C ILE A 339 2.40 -49.72 19.25
N THR A 340 2.74 -50.39 18.16
CA THR A 340 2.00 -51.52 17.58
C THR A 340 2.93 -52.70 17.34
N ASP A 341 2.35 -53.88 17.08
CA ASP A 341 3.12 -55.12 16.92
C ASP A 341 4.06 -55.11 15.69
N PHE A 342 3.82 -54.20 14.73
CA PHE A 342 4.60 -54.05 13.50
C PHE A 342 5.47 -52.78 13.47
N GLY A 343 5.45 -51.94 14.51
CA GLY A 343 6.23 -50.70 14.56
C GLY A 343 5.78 -49.70 15.61
N ALA A 344 6.24 -48.46 15.48
CA ALA A 344 5.82 -47.36 16.34
C ALA A 344 5.41 -46.15 15.50
N PHE A 345 4.35 -45.47 15.92
CA PHE A 345 3.98 -44.16 15.39
C PHE A 345 4.73 -43.09 16.17
N VAL A 346 5.55 -42.32 15.45
CA VAL A 346 6.40 -41.28 16.01
C VAL A 346 5.95 -39.96 15.42
N GLU A 347 5.52 -39.04 16.28
CA GLU A 347 5.18 -37.67 15.89
C GLU A 347 6.47 -36.90 15.68
N ILE A 348 6.75 -36.52 14.44
CA ILE A 348 7.97 -35.79 14.04
C ILE A 348 7.75 -34.28 13.98
N MET A 349 6.50 -33.86 13.77
CA MET A 349 6.04 -32.48 13.75
C MET A 349 4.60 -32.45 14.26
N PRO A 350 4.09 -31.31 14.77
CA PRO A 350 2.72 -31.21 15.27
C PRO A 350 1.69 -31.76 14.27
N GLY A 351 1.00 -32.85 14.62
CA GLY A 351 -0.02 -33.47 13.77
C GLY A 351 0.51 -34.28 12.57
N THR A 352 1.82 -34.53 12.50
CA THR A 352 2.44 -35.36 11.45
C THR A 352 3.10 -36.60 12.06
N ASP A 353 2.47 -37.75 11.85
CA ASP A 353 2.95 -39.04 12.32
C ASP A 353 3.72 -39.79 11.23
N GLY A 354 4.90 -40.29 11.57
CA GLY A 354 5.64 -41.24 10.75
C GLY A 354 5.60 -42.64 11.33
N LEU A 355 5.54 -43.65 10.45
CA LEU A 355 5.63 -45.06 10.84
C LEU A 355 7.11 -45.47 10.89
N LEU A 356 7.57 -45.81 12.10
CA LEU A 356 8.83 -46.50 12.31
C LEU A 356 8.57 -48.01 12.31
N HIS A 357 8.86 -48.68 11.20
CA HIS A 357 8.65 -50.12 11.07
C HIS A 357 9.64 -50.90 11.95
N VAL A 358 9.23 -52.07 12.49
CA VAL A 358 10.07 -52.91 13.37
C VAL A 358 11.46 -53.22 12.80
N SER A 359 11.55 -53.38 11.47
CA SER A 359 12.81 -53.65 10.75
C SER A 359 13.80 -52.47 10.73
N GLU A 360 13.34 -51.26 11.02
CA GLU A 360 14.07 -50.01 10.90
C GLU A 360 14.40 -49.37 12.27
N ILE A 361 14.10 -50.08 13.37
CA ILE A 361 14.33 -49.63 14.76
C ILE A 361 15.80 -49.79 15.16
N ALA A 362 16.40 -50.95 14.88
CA ALA A 362 17.74 -51.29 15.33
C ALA A 362 18.51 -52.17 14.32
N ASN A 363 19.83 -52.29 14.49
CA ASN A 363 20.68 -53.12 13.63
C ASN A 363 20.51 -54.62 13.89
N HIS A 364 19.96 -55.01 15.04
CA HIS A 364 19.63 -56.39 15.42
C HIS A 364 18.13 -56.70 15.22
N ARG A 365 17.78 -57.99 15.18
CA ARG A 365 16.40 -58.44 15.03
C ARG A 365 15.64 -58.23 16.34
N VAL A 366 14.82 -57.18 16.37
CA VAL A 366 13.92 -56.86 17.49
C VAL A 366 12.77 -57.89 17.53
N LYS A 367 12.59 -58.58 18.67
CA LYS A 367 11.50 -59.54 18.87
C LYS A 367 10.20 -58.87 19.30
N ASP A 368 10.29 -57.81 20.10
CA ASP A 368 9.16 -57.00 20.54
C ASP A 368 9.54 -55.51 20.50
N VAL A 369 8.68 -54.69 19.92
CA VAL A 369 8.93 -53.25 19.75
C VAL A 369 8.98 -52.52 21.11
N ARG A 370 8.30 -53.08 22.11
CA ARG A 370 8.20 -52.54 23.48
C ARG A 370 9.50 -52.63 24.28
N ASP A 371 10.45 -53.46 23.85
CA ASP A 371 11.74 -53.61 24.52
C ASP A 371 12.69 -52.43 24.20
N GLU A 372 12.49 -51.77 23.05
CA GLU A 372 13.39 -50.74 22.51
C GLU A 372 12.79 -49.34 22.52
N LEU A 373 11.47 -49.22 22.64
CA LEU A 373 10.75 -47.95 22.58
C LEU A 373 9.71 -47.87 23.70
N LYS A 374 9.65 -46.73 24.38
CA LYS A 374 8.57 -46.42 25.32
C LYS A 374 7.63 -45.37 24.76
N GLU A 375 6.33 -45.53 25.03
CA GLU A 375 5.35 -44.50 24.72
C GLU A 375 5.72 -43.19 25.45
N GLY A 376 5.74 -42.09 24.71
CA GLY A 376 6.16 -40.78 25.20
C GLY A 376 7.65 -40.47 25.11
N GLU A 377 8.50 -41.42 24.72
CA GLU A 377 9.94 -41.24 24.56
C GLU A 377 10.28 -40.37 23.33
N GLN A 378 11.29 -39.51 23.45
CA GLN A 378 11.82 -38.72 22.33
C GLN A 378 13.00 -39.44 21.68
N ILE A 379 12.89 -39.73 20.39
CA ILE A 379 13.91 -40.46 19.61
C ILE A 379 14.27 -39.69 18.34
N LEU A 380 15.54 -39.77 17.96
CA LEU A 380 16.02 -39.27 16.66
C LEU A 380 15.68 -40.26 15.56
N VAL A 381 14.98 -39.79 14.53
CA VAL A 381 14.49 -40.61 13.41
C VAL A 381 14.74 -39.88 12.09
N LYS A 382 15.12 -40.63 11.05
CA LYS A 382 15.34 -40.10 9.69
C LYS A 382 14.18 -40.48 8.79
N VAL A 383 13.69 -39.53 7.99
CA VAL A 383 12.67 -39.81 6.98
C VAL A 383 13.34 -40.54 5.81
N ILE A 384 12.95 -41.79 5.58
CA ILE A 384 13.52 -42.63 4.51
C ILE A 384 12.66 -42.62 3.23
N ASN A 385 11.35 -42.45 3.38
CA ASN A 385 10.43 -42.44 2.25
C ASN A 385 9.16 -41.67 2.61
N ILE A 386 8.59 -41.01 1.61
CA ILE A 386 7.30 -40.33 1.69
C ILE A 386 6.46 -40.93 0.55
N ASP A 387 5.49 -41.78 0.90
CA ASP A 387 4.61 -42.39 -0.09
C ASP A 387 3.68 -41.31 -0.70
N PRO A 388 3.21 -41.45 -1.96
CA PRO A 388 2.32 -40.48 -2.62
C PRO A 388 0.96 -40.26 -1.93
N THR A 389 0.64 -41.12 -0.96
CA THR A 389 -0.56 -41.06 -0.11
C THR A 389 -0.35 -40.27 1.18
N GLY A 390 0.84 -39.67 1.38
CA GLY A 390 1.20 -38.90 2.57
C GLY A 390 1.74 -39.73 3.74
N LYS A 391 1.93 -41.05 3.57
CA LYS A 391 2.50 -41.92 4.61
C LYS A 391 4.02 -41.75 4.67
N ILE A 392 4.53 -41.34 5.83
CA ILE A 392 5.94 -41.10 6.07
C ILE A 392 6.56 -42.34 6.72
N ARG A 393 7.62 -42.87 6.13
CA ARG A 393 8.40 -43.97 6.70
C ARG A 393 9.64 -43.42 7.38
N LEU A 394 9.85 -43.84 8.62
CA LEU A 394 10.96 -43.42 9.45
C LEU A 394 11.94 -44.57 9.63
N SER A 395 13.23 -44.24 9.77
CA SER A 395 14.27 -45.19 10.15
C SER A 395 15.19 -44.60 11.21
N ARG A 396 15.41 -45.37 12.28
CA ARG A 396 16.42 -45.12 13.30
C ARG A 396 17.73 -45.81 12.92
N LYS A 397 17.64 -46.96 12.23
CA LYS A 397 18.78 -47.72 11.72
C LYS A 397 19.66 -46.92 10.76
N ALA A 398 19.07 -46.10 9.90
CA ALA A 398 19.80 -45.25 8.96
C ALA A 398 20.73 -44.23 9.66
N LEU A 399 20.40 -43.81 10.89
CA LEU A 399 21.24 -42.92 11.69
C LEU A 399 22.37 -43.69 12.37
N LEU A 400 22.07 -44.86 12.96
CA LEU A 400 23.07 -45.74 13.57
C LEU A 400 24.11 -46.24 12.56
N GLN A 401 23.72 -46.44 11.29
CA GLN A 401 24.65 -46.77 10.21
C GLN A 401 25.49 -45.57 9.76
N GLN A 402 24.95 -44.34 9.78
CA GLN A 402 25.72 -43.13 9.50
C GLN A 402 26.73 -42.81 10.61
N GLU A 403 26.38 -43.01 11.88
CA GLU A 403 27.32 -42.89 13.01
C GLU A 403 28.42 -43.96 12.95
N ALA A 404 28.08 -45.21 12.60
CA ALA A 404 29.04 -46.28 12.39
C ALA A 404 29.96 -46.04 11.17
N ALA A 405 29.45 -45.39 10.11
CA ALA A 405 30.24 -45.03 8.94
C ALA A 405 31.11 -43.77 9.16
N GLY A 406 30.64 -42.81 9.97
CA GLY A 406 31.39 -41.60 10.35
C GLY A 406 32.54 -41.87 11.33
N ALA A 407 32.41 -42.90 12.17
CA ALA A 407 33.49 -43.37 13.04
C ALA A 407 34.61 -44.14 12.28
N GLY A 408 34.45 -44.36 10.97
CA GLY A 408 35.40 -45.07 10.11
C GLY A 408 36.27 -44.19 9.18
N ALA A 409 36.16 -42.86 9.24
CA ALA A 409 37.04 -41.98 8.47
C ALA A 409 38.39 -41.78 9.23
N PRO A 410 39.55 -42.15 8.64
CA PRO A 410 40.83 -41.89 9.27
C PRO A 410 41.06 -40.37 9.30
N LYS A 411 41.49 -39.85 10.45
CA LYS A 411 42.12 -38.53 10.55
C LYS A 411 43.38 -38.56 9.70
N THR A 412 43.31 -38.10 8.45
CA THR A 412 44.51 -37.71 7.70
C THR A 412 44.87 -36.29 8.11
N SER A 413 46.07 -36.19 8.69
CA SER A 413 46.86 -34.99 9.00
C SER A 413 46.98 -34.02 7.84
#